data_AF-A0A1B6G514-F1
#
_entry.id   AF-A0A1B6G514-F1
#
_cell.length_a   1.000
_cell.length_b   1.000
_cell.length_c   1.000
_cell.angle_alpha   90.00
_cell.angle_beta   90.00
_cell.angle_gamma   90.00
#
_symmetry.space_group_name_H-M   'P 1'
#
loop_
_entity.id
_entity.type
_entity.pdbx_description
1 polymer ?
#
loop_
_entity_poly.entity_id
_entity_poly.type
_entity_poly.pdbx_seq_one_letter_code
_entity_poly.pdbx_strand_id
1 'polypeptide(L)'
;ELRFRVYDRKHTQTDVPANVTVTVKDISEEAVLNSGSVRLSGITDEDFIRIWHYQTQKLTKSKAERFREKIAKLLEIPVENVDVFSVQLRKRYPPVTDVRFSAHNSPYYKPVRLNGIVMMHREEIENEIGINITMVGIDECLYEYTACSYGSCTNVMEISTLPYMV
;
A
#
# COMPACT_ATOMS: atom_id res chain seq x y z
N GLU A 1 -0.38 16.80 -23.06
CA GLU A 1 -1.00 17.54 -21.94
C GLU A 1 -2.12 16.68 -21.37
N LEU A 2 -2.03 16.27 -20.10
CA LEU A 2 -3.10 15.49 -19.45
C LEU A 2 -4.26 16.46 -19.13
N ARG A 3 -5.48 16.13 -19.58
CA ARG A 3 -6.68 16.93 -19.31
C ARG A 3 -7.65 16.09 -18.49
N PHE A 4 -8.08 16.60 -17.33
CA PHE A 4 -8.98 15.92 -16.42
C PHE A 4 -10.31 16.66 -16.36
N ARG A 5 -11.42 15.92 -16.40
CA ARG A 5 -12.74 16.45 -16.08
C ARG A 5 -13.08 16.09 -14.64
N VAL A 6 -13.39 17.10 -13.85
CA VAL A 6 -13.71 16.94 -12.43
C VAL A 6 -15.21 17.08 -12.25
N TYR A 7 -15.78 16.12 -11.52
CA TYR A 7 -17.22 16.03 -11.28
C TYR A 7 -17.47 16.14 -9.77
N ASP A 8 -18.11 17.22 -9.33
CA ASP A 8 -18.61 17.33 -7.96
C ASP A 8 -20.00 16.67 -7.88
N ARG A 9 -20.04 15.44 -7.35
CA ARG A 9 -21.28 14.67 -7.18
C ARG A 9 -22.20 15.26 -6.12
N LYS A 10 -21.69 16.04 -5.17
CA LYS A 10 -22.50 16.63 -4.09
C LYS A 10 -23.32 17.81 -4.59
N HIS A 11 -22.75 18.64 -5.45
CA HIS A 11 -23.41 19.82 -6.02
C HIS A 11 -23.85 19.63 -7.48
N THR A 12 -23.69 18.42 -8.04
CA THR A 12 -23.99 18.08 -9.44
C THR A 12 -23.32 19.04 -10.44
N GLN A 13 -22.12 19.51 -10.11
CA GLN A 13 -21.33 20.41 -10.96
C GLN A 13 -20.35 19.61 -11.81
N THR A 14 -20.31 19.96 -13.10
CA THR A 14 -19.40 19.40 -14.10
C THR A 14 -18.34 20.44 -14.44
N ASP A 15 -17.10 20.00 -14.71
CA ASP A 15 -15.98 20.88 -15.08
C ASP A 15 -15.63 21.92 -14.00
N VAL A 16 -15.64 21.48 -12.74
CA VAL A 16 -15.16 22.30 -11.61
C VAL A 16 -13.66 22.53 -11.76
N PRO A 17 -13.15 23.78 -11.65
CA PRO A 17 -11.72 24.05 -11.69
C PRO A 17 -11.03 23.40 -10.48
N ALA A 18 -10.20 22.39 -10.72
CA ALA A 18 -9.38 21.76 -9.69
C ALA A 18 -7.96 21.52 -10.19
N ASN A 19 -7.00 21.62 -9.28
CA ASN A 19 -5.60 21.33 -9.56
C ASN A 19 -5.34 19.85 -9.32
N VAL A 20 -5.02 19.10 -10.37
CA VAL A 20 -4.61 17.70 -10.29
C VAL A 20 -3.10 17.64 -10.43
N THR A 21 -2.41 17.14 -9.41
CA THR A 21 -0.96 16.87 -9.47
C THR A 21 -0.75 15.39 -9.73
N VAL A 22 -0.02 15.06 -10.79
CA VAL A 22 0.32 13.69 -11.15
C VAL A 22 1.82 13.50 -10.99
N THR A 23 2.20 12.57 -10.12
CA THR A 23 3.60 12.18 -9.93
C THR A 23 3.79 10.80 -10.53
N VAL A 24 4.69 10.70 -11.52
CA VAL A 24 5.07 9.42 -12.13
C VAL A 24 6.42 9.02 -11.57
N LYS A 25 6.51 7.81 -11.01
CA LYS A 25 7.76 7.22 -10.53
C LYS A 25 7.95 5.87 -11.20
N ASP A 26 9.11 5.70 -11.84
CA ASP A 26 9.47 4.42 -12.43
C ASP A 26 9.89 3.43 -11.34
N ILE A 27 9.33 2.23 -11.38
CA ILE A 27 9.63 1.14 -10.45
C ILE A 27 10.24 0.00 -11.26
N SER A 28 11.45 -0.43 -10.87
CA SER A 28 12.15 -1.52 -11.54
C SER A 28 11.50 -2.88 -11.25
N GLU A 29 11.66 -3.85 -12.15
CA GLU A 29 11.20 -5.23 -11.91
C GLU A 29 11.85 -5.84 -10.66
N GLU A 30 13.13 -5.53 -10.41
CA GLU A 30 13.83 -5.95 -9.19
C GLU A 30 13.15 -5.43 -7.92
N ALA A 31 12.65 -4.19 -7.92
CA ALA A 31 11.93 -3.62 -6.79
C ALA A 31 10.60 -4.36 -6.53
N VAL A 32 9.90 -4.77 -7.59
CA VAL A 32 8.65 -5.52 -7.50
C VAL A 32 8.90 -6.93 -6.96
N LEU A 33 9.89 -7.63 -7.51
CA LEU A 33 10.24 -8.99 -7.09
C LEU A 33 10.80 -9.05 -5.67
N ASN A 34 11.55 -8.03 -5.25
CA ASN A 34 12.09 -7.94 -3.89
C ASN A 34 11.18 -7.19 -2.91
N SER A 35 9.89 -7.05 -3.23
CA SER A 35 8.95 -6.30 -2.39
C SER A 35 8.51 -7.05 -1.12
N GLY A 36 8.34 -6.29 -0.04
CA GLY A 36 7.56 -6.70 1.12
C GLY A 36 6.06 -6.52 0.88
N SER A 37 5.23 -7.22 1.65
CA SER A 37 3.77 -7.08 1.55
C SER A 37 3.11 -7.13 2.92
N VAL A 38 2.06 -6.35 3.09
CA VAL A 38 1.24 -6.31 4.31
C VAL A 38 -0.24 -6.28 3.95
N ARG A 39 -1.04 -7.02 4.72
CA ARG A 39 -2.50 -6.98 4.64
C ARG A 39 -3.05 -6.18 5.80
N LEU A 40 -3.90 -5.21 5.49
CA LEU A 40 -4.54 -4.33 6.46
C LEU A 40 -6.03 -4.67 6.58
N SER A 41 -6.58 -4.57 7.79
CA SER A 41 -8.00 -4.68 8.04
C SER A 41 -8.60 -3.36 8.53
N GLY A 42 -9.90 -3.16 8.28
CA GLY A 42 -10.62 -1.97 8.76
C GLY A 42 -10.22 -0.66 8.08
N ILE A 43 -9.51 -0.71 6.95
CA ILE A 43 -9.09 0.45 6.19
C ILE A 43 -9.20 0.18 4.68
N THR A 44 -9.69 1.16 3.92
CA THR A 44 -9.71 1.10 2.45
C THR A 44 -8.39 1.57 1.84
N ASP A 45 -8.18 1.26 0.57
CA ASP A 45 -7.12 1.82 -0.25
C ASP A 45 -7.17 3.36 -0.27
N GLU A 46 -8.36 3.95 -0.49
CA GLU A 46 -8.57 5.40 -0.44
C GLU A 46 -8.14 6.00 0.91
N ASP A 47 -8.58 5.39 2.03
CA ASP A 47 -8.26 5.86 3.38
C ASP A 47 -6.76 5.76 3.71
N PHE A 48 -6.05 4.84 3.08
CA PHE A 48 -4.61 4.63 3.27
C PHE A 48 -3.79 5.73 2.57
N ILE A 49 -4.20 6.14 1.37
CA ILE A 49 -3.49 7.17 0.58
C ILE A 49 -4.02 8.60 0.81
N ARG A 50 -5.16 8.77 1.50
CA ARG A 50 -5.79 10.08 1.70
C ARG A 50 -4.87 11.10 2.40
N ILE A 51 -4.75 12.27 1.79
CA ILE A 51 -4.03 13.44 2.36
C ILE A 51 -4.96 14.50 2.95
N TRP A 52 -6.25 14.50 2.58
CA TRP A 52 -7.21 15.50 3.05
C TRP A 52 -7.94 15.02 4.31
N HIS A 53 -7.84 15.76 5.41
CA HIS A 53 -8.52 15.43 6.65
C HIS A 53 -9.87 16.16 6.74
N TYR A 54 -10.98 15.45 6.52
CA TYR A 54 -12.32 16.03 6.39
C TYR A 54 -12.82 16.80 7.62
N GLN A 55 -12.45 16.37 8.84
CA GLN A 55 -12.90 17.01 10.08
C GLN A 55 -12.17 18.32 10.37
N THR A 56 -10.87 18.38 10.04
CA THR A 56 -10.01 19.52 10.35
C THR A 56 -9.83 20.44 9.16
N GLN A 57 -10.29 20.02 7.98
CA GLN A 57 -10.18 20.72 6.69
C GLN A 57 -8.73 21.11 6.37
N LYS A 58 -7.79 20.22 6.68
CA LYS A 58 -6.35 20.44 6.48
C LYS A 58 -5.72 19.30 5.70
N LEU A 59 -4.68 19.65 4.95
CA LEU A 59 -3.76 18.68 4.37
C LEU A 59 -2.91 18.07 5.48
N THR A 60 -2.91 16.76 5.54
CA THR A 60 -2.15 15.93 6.48
C THR A 60 -1.37 14.87 5.72
N LYS A 61 -0.28 14.38 6.28
CA LYS A 61 0.42 13.23 5.71
C LYS A 61 -0.52 12.01 5.67
N SER A 62 -0.54 11.31 4.54
CA SER A 62 -1.33 10.08 4.40
C SER A 62 -0.76 8.96 5.26
N LYS A 63 -1.54 7.90 5.49
CA LYS A 63 -1.02 6.72 6.19
C LYS A 63 0.08 6.03 5.37
N ALA A 64 -0.02 6.04 4.04
CA ALA A 64 1.03 5.58 3.13
C ALA A 64 2.35 6.34 3.34
N GLU A 65 2.30 7.67 3.46
CA GLU A 65 3.50 8.49 3.68
C GLU A 65 4.12 8.21 5.05
N ARG A 66 3.29 8.12 6.09
CA ARG A 66 3.75 7.79 7.46
C ARG A 66 4.31 6.36 7.54
N PHE A 67 3.72 5.42 6.79
CA PHE A 67 4.26 4.07 6.64
C PHE A 67 5.64 4.09 6.00
N ARG A 68 5.81 4.86 4.93
CA ARG A 68 7.11 5.04 4.27
C ARG A 68 8.16 5.58 5.23
N GLU A 69 7.84 6.64 5.98
CA GLU A 69 8.72 7.24 6.99
C GLU A 69 9.09 6.26 8.10
N LYS A 70 8.12 5.47 8.58
CA LYS A 70 8.33 4.46 9.62
C LYS A 70 9.26 3.36 9.15
N ILE A 71 9.05 2.82 7.95
CA ILE A 71 9.90 1.79 7.37
C ILE A 71 11.32 2.31 7.13
N ALA A 72 11.45 3.53 6.62
CA ALA A 72 12.75 4.18 6.42
C ALA A 72 13.51 4.33 7.74
N LYS A 73 12.82 4.76 8.80
CA LYS A 73 13.37 4.87 10.16
C LYS A 73 13.85 3.52 10.71
N LEU A 74 13.04 2.46 10.58
CA LEU A 74 13.38 1.11 11.06
C LEU A 74 14.56 0.48 10.28
N LEU A 75 14.71 0.84 9.00
CA LEU A 75 15.81 0.37 8.16
C LEU A 75 17.05 1.27 8.20
N GLU A 76 16.97 2.44 8.87
CA GLU A 76 18.01 3.47 8.89
C GLU A 76 18.43 3.93 7.48
N ILE A 77 17.44 4.14 6.61
CA ILE A 77 17.64 4.59 5.22
C ILE A 77 16.87 5.89 4.94
N PRO A 78 17.22 6.60 3.86
CA PRO A 78 16.44 7.75 3.42
C PRO A 78 15.00 7.37 3.02
N VAL A 79 14.04 8.27 3.26
CA VAL A 79 12.61 8.03 3.00
C VAL A 79 12.33 7.85 1.50
N GLU A 80 13.11 8.54 0.65
CA GLU A 80 13.08 8.43 -0.81
C GLU A 80 13.43 7.04 -1.34
N ASN A 81 14.12 6.22 -0.54
CA ASN A 81 14.50 4.86 -0.87
C ASN A 81 13.45 3.83 -0.47
N VAL A 82 12.30 4.25 0.04
CA VAL A 82 11.16 3.38 0.33
C VAL A 82 10.02 3.72 -0.62
N ASP A 83 9.49 2.72 -1.31
CA ASP A 83 8.42 2.91 -2.29
C ASP A 83 7.23 2.05 -1.95
N VAL A 84 6.06 2.69 -1.78
CA VAL A 84 4.76 2.01 -1.73
C VAL A 84 4.15 2.11 -3.12
N PHE A 85 4.16 1.01 -3.86
CA PHE A 85 3.80 1.01 -5.29
C PHE A 85 2.49 0.28 -5.60
N SER A 86 1.91 -0.44 -4.65
CA SER A 86 0.61 -1.10 -4.83
C SER A 86 -0.19 -1.03 -3.54
N VAL A 87 -1.41 -0.52 -3.63
CA VAL A 87 -2.42 -0.49 -2.56
C VAL A 87 -3.71 -0.97 -3.20
N GLN A 88 -4.18 -2.16 -2.82
CA GLN A 88 -5.32 -2.81 -3.46
C GLN A 88 -6.36 -3.23 -2.43
N LEU A 89 -7.58 -2.70 -2.55
CA LEU A 89 -8.71 -3.18 -1.77
C LEU A 89 -9.22 -4.51 -2.34
N ARG A 90 -9.13 -5.57 -1.54
CA ARG A 90 -9.72 -6.87 -1.82
C ARG A 90 -11.16 -6.88 -1.35
N LYS A 91 -12.09 -7.13 -2.27
CA LYS A 91 -13.53 -7.32 -2.01
C LYS A 91 -13.83 -8.70 -1.39
N ARG A 92 -13.05 -9.11 -0.39
CA ARG A 92 -13.35 -10.25 0.48
C ARG A 92 -14.29 -9.79 1.60
N TYR A 93 -14.93 -10.71 2.30
CA TYR A 93 -15.69 -10.41 3.50
C TYR A 93 -14.97 -10.97 4.74
N PRO A 94 -14.49 -10.13 5.67
CA PRO A 94 -14.47 -8.66 5.63
C PRO A 94 -13.48 -8.12 4.57
N PRO A 95 -13.66 -6.87 4.09
CA PRO A 95 -12.74 -6.26 3.14
C PRO A 95 -11.37 -6.03 3.78
N VAL A 96 -10.33 -6.26 3.00
CA VAL A 96 -8.92 -6.11 3.42
C VAL A 96 -8.14 -5.36 2.35
N THR A 97 -7.15 -4.59 2.76
CA THR A 97 -6.31 -3.81 1.85
C THR A 97 -4.91 -4.38 1.82
N ASP A 98 -4.46 -4.79 0.64
CA ASP A 98 -3.13 -5.33 0.41
C ASP A 98 -2.19 -4.21 -0.02
N VAL A 99 -1.08 -4.04 0.69
CA VAL A 99 -0.06 -3.04 0.39
C VAL A 99 1.25 -3.76 0.05
N ARG A 100 1.88 -3.37 -1.07
CA ARG A 100 3.25 -3.78 -1.40
C ARG A 100 4.19 -2.60 -1.41
N PHE A 101 5.38 -2.84 -0.89
CA PHE A 101 6.42 -1.84 -0.81
C PHE A 101 7.80 -2.43 -1.09
N SER A 102 8.71 -1.60 -1.56
CA SER A 102 10.13 -1.93 -1.70
C SER A 102 10.95 -0.95 -0.88
N ALA A 103 12.16 -1.37 -0.50
CA ALA A 103 13.13 -0.49 0.10
C ALA A 103 14.53 -0.88 -0.36
N HIS A 104 15.43 0.10 -0.48
CA HIS A 104 16.79 -0.15 -0.95
C HIS A 104 17.85 0.68 -0.24
N ASN A 105 19.07 0.15 -0.22
CA ASN A 105 20.28 0.92 0.08
C ASN A 105 21.43 0.41 -0.80
N SER A 106 21.14 0.26 -2.10
CA SER A 106 22.03 -0.28 -3.14
C SER A 106 22.74 -1.58 -2.72
N PRO A 107 22.07 -2.76 -2.76
CA PRO A 107 20.90 -3.11 -3.58
C PRO A 107 19.53 -3.04 -2.88
N TYR A 108 18.47 -3.48 -3.57
CA TYR A 108 17.15 -3.70 -2.97
C TYR A 108 17.20 -4.76 -1.87
N TYR A 109 16.51 -4.50 -0.76
CA TYR A 109 16.38 -5.48 0.31
C TYR A 109 15.48 -6.63 -0.12
N LYS A 110 15.84 -7.86 0.27
CA LYS A 110 15.03 -9.04 0.00
C LYS A 110 13.71 -9.03 0.78
N PRO A 111 12.64 -9.68 0.26
CA PRO A 111 11.34 -9.72 0.93
C PRO A 111 11.42 -10.24 2.37
N VAL A 112 12.28 -11.22 2.63
CA VAL A 112 12.49 -11.80 3.97
C VAL A 112 12.90 -10.74 4.99
N ARG A 113 13.79 -9.81 4.62
CA ARG A 113 14.22 -8.73 5.51
C ARG A 113 13.12 -7.71 5.74
N LEU A 114 12.43 -7.30 4.68
CA LEU A 114 11.34 -6.32 4.75
C LEU A 114 10.18 -6.83 5.60
N ASN A 115 9.71 -8.04 5.30
CA ASN A 115 8.65 -8.71 6.05
C ASN A 115 9.09 -8.97 7.50
N GLY A 116 10.34 -9.39 7.72
CA GLY A 116 10.89 -9.61 9.06
C GLY A 116 10.85 -8.34 9.92
N ILE A 117 11.29 -7.19 9.40
CA ILE A 117 11.26 -5.92 10.13
C ILE A 117 9.83 -5.48 10.46
N VAL A 118 8.91 -5.57 9.50
CA VAL A 118 7.50 -5.24 9.76
C VAL A 118 6.92 -6.14 10.83
N MET A 119 7.23 -7.44 10.80
CA MET A 119 6.73 -8.40 11.78
C MET A 119 7.29 -8.15 13.18
N MET A 120 8.59 -7.85 13.30
CA MET A 120 9.24 -7.55 14.59
C MET A 120 8.73 -6.25 15.22
N HIS A 121 8.39 -5.25 14.41
CA HIS A 121 7.94 -3.93 14.87
C HIS A 121 6.44 -3.70 14.63
N ARG A 122 5.65 -4.77 14.51
CA ARG A 122 4.24 -4.68 14.12
C ARG A 122 3.43 -3.72 14.98
N GLU A 123 3.47 -3.90 16.31
CA GLU A 123 2.72 -3.08 17.26
C GLU A 123 3.13 -1.60 17.18
N GLU A 124 4.43 -1.35 17.03
CA GLU A 124 4.97 0.01 16.90
C GLU A 124 4.46 0.70 15.62
N ILE A 125 4.41 -0.04 14.51
CA ILE A 125 3.89 0.44 13.22
C ILE A 125 2.37 0.68 13.31
N GLU A 126 1.61 -0.27 13.87
CA GLU A 126 0.16 -0.19 14.03
C GLU A 126 -0.24 1.01 14.88
N ASN A 127 0.41 1.19 16.04
CA ASN A 127 0.12 2.29 16.97
C ASN A 127 0.52 3.65 16.42
N GLU A 128 1.70 3.77 15.79
CA GLU A 128 2.14 5.05 15.27
C GLU A 128 1.26 5.49 14.10
N ILE A 129 0.96 4.61 13.15
CA ILE A 129 0.25 4.98 11.93
C ILE A 129 -1.28 4.96 12.12
N GLY A 130 -1.79 4.15 13.04
CA GLY A 130 -3.22 3.90 13.22
C GLY A 130 -3.76 2.96 12.15
N ILE A 131 -3.11 1.82 11.97
CA ILE A 131 -3.51 0.74 11.05
C ILE A 131 -3.56 -0.60 11.79
N ASN A 132 -4.22 -1.59 11.20
CA ASN A 132 -4.29 -2.95 11.76
C ASN A 132 -3.77 -3.94 10.71
N ILE A 133 -2.56 -4.48 10.95
CA ILE A 133 -1.84 -5.37 10.02
C ILE A 133 -2.23 -6.81 10.31
N THR A 134 -3.09 -7.43 9.52
CA THR A 134 -3.50 -8.83 9.77
C THR A 134 -2.51 -9.86 9.27
N MET A 135 -1.70 -9.53 8.27
CA MET A 135 -0.71 -10.43 7.69
C MET A 135 0.50 -9.66 7.17
N VAL A 136 1.70 -10.24 7.34
CA VAL A 136 2.96 -9.73 6.78
C VAL A 136 3.53 -10.83 5.89
N GLY A 137 3.99 -10.47 4.70
CA GLY A 137 4.33 -11.46 3.67
C GLY A 137 3.09 -12.22 3.22
N ILE A 138 2.17 -11.52 2.54
CA ILE A 138 0.87 -12.05 2.12
C ILE A 138 1.02 -13.41 1.45
N ASP A 139 0.44 -14.42 2.10
CA ASP A 139 0.36 -15.77 1.60
C ASP A 139 -1.07 -16.30 1.64
N GLU A 140 -1.70 -16.41 0.47
CA GLU A 140 -3.06 -16.96 0.35
C GLU A 140 -3.12 -18.45 0.71
N CYS A 141 -1.97 -19.14 0.69
CA CYS A 141 -1.86 -20.54 1.07
C CYS A 141 -1.69 -20.74 2.58
N LEU A 142 -1.47 -19.69 3.37
CA LEU A 142 -1.19 -19.81 4.81
C LEU A 142 -2.32 -20.52 5.57
N TYR A 143 -3.56 -20.28 5.16
CA TYR A 143 -4.72 -20.94 5.76
C TYR A 143 -5.18 -22.11 4.91
N GLU A 144 -4.75 -23.31 5.29
CA GLU A 144 -5.16 -24.57 4.67
C GLU A 144 -6.69 -24.69 4.56
N TYR A 145 -7.16 -25.38 3.51
CA TYR A 145 -8.58 -25.63 3.21
C TYR A 145 -9.44 -24.39 2.86
N THR A 146 -8.92 -23.17 3.03
CA THR A 146 -9.65 -21.93 2.72
C THR A 146 -9.53 -21.52 1.25
N ALA A 147 -8.32 -21.59 0.69
CA ALA A 147 -8.04 -21.25 -0.71
C ALA A 147 -7.98 -22.50 -1.62
N CYS A 148 -7.70 -23.67 -1.05
CA CYS A 148 -7.60 -24.95 -1.76
C CYS A 148 -8.26 -26.04 -0.90
N SER A 149 -9.54 -26.34 -1.16
CA SER A 149 -10.34 -27.27 -0.33
C SER A 149 -9.85 -28.72 -0.38
N TYR A 150 -9.15 -29.12 -1.44
CA TYR A 150 -8.61 -30.47 -1.62
C TYR A 150 -7.32 -30.41 -2.46
N GLY A 151 -6.16 -30.22 -1.85
CA GLY A 151 -4.88 -30.35 -2.55
C GLY A 151 -3.74 -29.46 -2.05
N SER A 152 -2.62 -29.51 -2.76
CA SER A 152 -1.46 -28.63 -2.55
C SER A 152 -1.77 -27.20 -3.00
N CYS A 153 -1.35 -26.22 -2.21
CA CYS A 153 -1.48 -24.79 -2.54
C CYS A 153 -0.14 -24.21 -2.97
N THR A 154 -0.15 -23.36 -4.00
CA THR A 154 1.00 -22.56 -4.42
C THR A 154 0.58 -21.11 -4.58
N ASN A 155 1.32 -20.21 -3.96
CA ASN A 155 1.09 -18.78 -4.07
C ASN A 155 2.06 -18.18 -5.09
N VAL A 156 1.52 -17.45 -6.07
CA VAL A 156 2.28 -16.80 -7.15
C VAL A 156 1.88 -15.33 -7.21
N MET A 157 2.87 -14.45 -7.28
CA MET A 157 2.64 -13.02 -7.47
C MET A 157 2.39 -12.73 -8.95
N GLU A 158 1.21 -12.19 -9.27
CA GLU A 158 0.92 -11.67 -10.60
C GLU A 158 1.34 -10.20 -10.72
N ILE A 159 2.12 -9.90 -11.75
CA ILE A 159 2.58 -8.54 -12.07
C ILE A 159 1.87 -8.11 -13.35
N SER A 160 1.14 -7.00 -13.28
CA SER A 160 0.41 -6.44 -14.42
C SER A 160 0.88 -5.02 -14.70
N THR A 161 0.94 -4.66 -15.99
CA THR A 161 1.21 -3.29 -16.45
C THR A 161 -0.05 -2.43 -16.50
N LEU A 162 -1.23 -3.02 -16.24
CA LEU A 162 -2.48 -2.28 -16.16
C LEU A 162 -2.57 -1.55 -14.81
N PRO A 163 -2.86 -0.25 -14.80
CA PRO A 163 -2.95 0.51 -13.56
C PRO A 163 -4.15 0.06 -12.73
N TYR A 164 -3.96 -0.02 -11.42
CA TYR A 164 -5.04 -0.17 -10.46
C TYR A 164 -5.50 1.23 -10.01
N MET A 165 -6.81 1.48 -10.10
CA MET A 165 -7.40 2.74 -9.64
C MET A 165 -7.78 2.61 -8.17
N VAL A 166 -7.24 3.52 -7.36
CA VAL A 166 -7.65 3.77 -5.97
C VAL A 166 -8.56 5.00 -5.96
#